data_AF-A0A3D3Q6H4-F1
#
_entry.id   AF-A0A3D3Q6H4-F1
#
_cell.length_a   1.000
_cell.length_b   1.000
_cell.length_c   1.000
_cell.angle_alpha   90.00
_cell.angle_beta   90.00
_cell.angle_gamma   90.00
#
_symmetry.space_group_name_H-M   'P 1'
#
loop_
_entity.id
_entity.type
_entity.pdbx_description
1 polymer ?
#
loop_
_entity_poly.entity_id
_entity_poly.type
_entity_poly.pdbx_seq_one_letter_code
_entity_poly.pdbx_strand_id
1 'polypeptide(L)' 'MSEREQTPANRPHQARDIAMAAGRLAKGFGVTFKNIFRKDVTKEYPKDIPEMPPRAHAGRHLLNRHENGLEKC' A
#
# COMPACT_ATOMS: atom_id res chain seq x y z
N MET A 1 -23.06 -43.80 22.18
CA MET A 1 -22.26 -42.76 21.52
C MET A 1 -22.76 -41.41 22.04
N SER A 2 -22.37 -41.06 23.27
CA SER A 2 -22.85 -39.85 23.95
C SER A 2 -21.94 -38.71 23.56
N GLU A 3 -22.40 -37.92 22.60
CA GLU A 3 -21.80 -36.64 22.26
C GLU A 3 -21.96 -35.74 23.49
N ARG A 4 -20.88 -35.60 24.25
CA ARG A 4 -20.71 -34.49 25.16
C ARG A 4 -20.57 -33.24 24.30
N GLU A 5 -21.69 -32.62 23.98
CA GLU A 5 -21.72 -31.23 23.52
C GLU A 5 -21.14 -30.37 24.63
N GLN A 6 -19.86 -30.05 24.49
CA GLN A 6 -19.16 -29.08 25.31
C GLN A 6 -19.76 -27.70 25.02
N THR A 7 -20.85 -27.35 25.69
CA THR A 7 -21.39 -25.99 25.68
C THR A 7 -20.45 -25.10 26.51
N PRO A 8 -19.78 -24.07 25.95
CA PRO A 8 -19.00 -23.16 26.78
C PRO A 8 -19.95 -22.12 27.37
N ALA A 9 -20.57 -22.47 28.50
CA ALA A 9 -21.25 -21.51 29.35
C ALA A 9 -20.22 -20.59 30.03
N ASN A 10 -20.33 -19.29 29.75
CA ASN A 10 -19.81 -18.18 30.56
C ASN A 10 -18.27 -18.08 30.73
N ARG A 11 -17.59 -17.46 29.76
CA ARG A 11 -16.18 -17.06 29.87
C ARG A 11 -16.04 -15.52 29.77
N PRO A 12 -15.86 -14.79 30.89
CA PRO A 12 -15.87 -13.31 30.93
C PRO A 12 -14.72 -12.66 30.15
N HIS A 13 -13.70 -13.42 29.73
CA HIS A 13 -12.65 -12.95 28.83
C HIS A 13 -13.11 -12.85 27.37
N GLN A 14 -14.06 -13.66 26.91
CA GLN A 14 -14.53 -13.60 25.52
C GLN A 14 -15.20 -12.25 25.20
N ALA A 15 -15.96 -11.69 26.14
CA ALA A 15 -16.55 -10.36 25.98
C ALA A 15 -15.49 -9.25 25.87
N ARG A 16 -14.39 -9.37 26.62
CA ARG A 16 -13.26 -8.42 26.58
C ARG A 16 -12.47 -8.56 25.27
N ASP A 17 -12.27 -9.79 24.81
CA ASP A 17 -11.58 -10.09 23.56
C ASP A 17 -12.38 -9.59 22.36
N ILE A 18 -13.71 -9.77 22.36
CA ILE A 18 -14.61 -9.23 21.34
C ILE A 18 -14.63 -7.70 21.38
N ALA A 19 -14.69 -7.08 22.56
CA ALA A 19 -14.64 -5.62 22.68
C ALA A 19 -13.30 -5.05 22.17
N MET A 20 -12.19 -5.71 22.47
CA MET A 20 -10.87 -5.35 21.94
C MET A 20 -10.79 -5.55 20.42
N ALA A 21 -11.35 -6.65 19.89
CA ALA A 21 -11.42 -6.90 18.45
C ALA A 21 -12.27 -5.85 17.73
N ALA A 22 -13.44 -5.51 18.27
CA ALA A 22 -14.32 -4.46 17.76
C ALA A 22 -13.63 -3.09 17.78
N GLY A 23 -12.93 -2.75 18.86
CA GLY A 23 -12.13 -1.52 18.95
C GLY A 23 -11.01 -1.44 17.92
N ARG A 24 -10.33 -2.56 17.63
CA ARG A 24 -9.32 -2.65 16.57
C ARG A 24 -9.91 -2.45 15.18
N LEU A 25 -11.07 -3.06 14.90
CA LEU A 25 -11.78 -2.88 13.63
C LEU A 25 -12.22 -1.44 13.43
N ALA A 26 -12.86 -0.83 14.44
CA ALA A 26 -13.28 0.56 14.38
C ALA A 26 -12.10 1.52 14.11
N LYS A 27 -10.95 1.27 14.76
CA LYS A 27 -9.72 2.03 14.51
C LYS A 27 -9.21 1.84 13.07
N GLY A 28 -9.25 0.62 12.54
CA GLY A 28 -8.88 0.32 11.15
C GLY A 28 -9.76 1.06 10.14
N PHE A 29 -11.07 0.97 10.30
CA PHE A 29 -12.03 1.70 9.46
C PHE A 29 -11.85 3.21 9.56
N GLY A 30 -11.59 3.76 10.76
CA GLY A 30 -11.31 5.19 10.94
C GLY A 30 -10.13 5.70 10.11
N VAL A 31 -9.07 4.89 9.93
CA VAL A 31 -7.95 5.23 9.05
C VAL A 31 -8.39 5.23 7.59
N THR A 32 -9.18 4.23 7.16
CA THR A 32 -9.72 4.16 5.79
C THR A 32 -10.60 5.37 5.48
N PHE A 33 -11.55 5.71 6.35
CA PHE A 33 -12.40 6.90 6.19
C PHE A 33 -11.57 8.18 6.12
N LYS A 34 -10.51 8.30 6.94
CA LYS A 34 -9.59 9.44 6.87
C LYS A 34 -8.85 9.53 5.52
N ASN A 35 -8.49 8.40 4.91
CA ASN A 35 -7.80 8.38 3.63
C ASN A 35 -8.70 8.69 2.44
N ILE A 36 -10.00 8.32 2.49
CA ILE A 36 -10.95 8.64 1.41
C ILE A 36 -11.07 10.15 1.18
N PHE A 37 -11.03 10.95 2.24
CA PHE A 37 -11.12 12.41 2.13
C PHE A 37 -9.77 13.11 1.93
N ARG A 38 -8.66 12.37 1.87
CA ARG A 38 -7.35 12.94 1.55
C ARG A 38 -7.24 13.14 0.04
N LYS A 39 -6.48 14.16 -0.37
CA LYS A 39 -6.17 14.38 -1.78
C LYS A 39 -5.30 13.25 -2.31
N ASP A 40 -5.60 12.79 -3.52
CA ASP A 40 -4.79 11.82 -4.24
C ASP A 40 -3.37 12.35 -4.48
N VAL A 41 -2.38 11.47 -4.29
CA VAL A 41 -0.96 11.73 -4.53
C VAL A 41 -0.52 11.29 -5.94
N THR A 42 -1.45 10.79 -6.74
CA THR A 42 -1.19 10.30 -8.09
C THR A 42 -1.09 11.46 -9.09
N LYS A 43 -0.25 11.29 -10.11
CA LYS A 43 -0.15 12.18 -11.26
C LYS A 43 -0.84 11.51 -12.46
N GLU A 44 -1.69 12.26 -13.17
CA GLU A 44 -2.43 11.71 -14.31
C GLU A 44 -1.56 11.69 -15.56
N TYR A 45 -1.05 10.51 -15.94
CA TYR A 45 -0.41 10.31 -17.23
C TYR A 45 -1.46 10.26 -18.36
N PRO A 46 -1.26 10.89 -19.53
CA PRO A 46 -0.07 11.61 -20.00
C PRO A 46 -0.08 13.13 -19.75
N LYS A 47 -1.04 13.65 -18.98
CA LYS A 47 -1.22 15.10 -18.78
C LYS A 47 -0.15 15.73 -17.88
N ASP A 48 0.26 15.01 -16.83
CA ASP A 48 1.31 15.41 -15.90
C ASP A 48 2.43 14.35 -15.92
N ILE A 49 3.54 14.66 -16.60
CA ILE A 49 4.73 13.82 -16.67
C ILE A 49 5.69 14.27 -15.57
N PRO A 50 6.04 13.41 -14.58
CA PRO A 50 6.97 13.78 -13.53
C PRO A 50 8.36 14.08 -14.10
N GLU A 51 9.01 15.10 -13.55
CA GLU A 51 10.40 15.41 -13.89
C GLU A 51 11.31 14.22 -13.54
N MET A 52 12.05 13.76 -14.54
CA MET A 52 12.99 12.66 -14.39
C MET A 52 14.30 13.17 -13.78
N PRO A 53 14.88 12.49 -12.78
CA PRO A 53 16.12 12.96 -12.17
C PRO A 53 17.27 13.02 -13.19
N PRO A 54 18.26 13.92 -13.02
CA PRO A 54 19.29 14.20 -14.03
C PRO A 54 20.18 12.99 -14.36
N ARG A 55 20.23 11.99 -13.47
CA ARG A 55 20.91 10.71 -13.68
C ARG A 55 19.95 9.53 -13.64
N ALA A 56 18.75 9.70 -14.19
CA ALA A 56 17.88 8.57 -14.41
C ALA A 56 18.54 7.63 -15.44
N HIS A 57 19.12 6.54 -14.96
CA HIS A 57 19.54 5.41 -15.79
C HIS A 57 18.34 4.63 -16.34
N ALA A 58 17.12 5.00 -15.93
CA ALA A 58 15.87 4.52 -16.48
C ALA A 58 15.50 5.38 -17.71
N GLY A 59 15.92 4.92 -18.88
CA GLY A 59 15.64 5.58 -20.16
C GLY A 59 15.93 4.63 -21.31
N ARG A 60 15.79 5.12 -22.55
CA ARG A 60 16.27 4.35 -23.69
C ARG A 60 17.79 4.36 -23.70
N HIS A 61 18.38 3.18 -23.84
CA HIS A 61 19.82 3.06 -24.02
C HIS A 61 20.21 3.78 -25.31
N LEU A 62 21.14 4.73 -25.19
CA LEU A 62 21.70 5.47 -26.31
C LEU A 62 23.16 5.12 -26.46
N LEU A 63 23.59 4.90 -27.70
CA LEU A 63 25.00 4.78 -28.03
C LEU A 63 25.63 6.17 -28.04
N ASN A 64 26.56 6.41 -27.14
CA ASN A 64 27.29 7.68 -27.07
C ASN A 64 28.24 7.81 -28.26
N ARG A 65 28.35 9.02 -28.82
CA ARG A 65 29.28 9.36 -29.91
C ARG A 65 30.25 10.44 -29.45
N HIS A 66 31.43 10.48 -30.07
CA HIS A 66 32.39 11.57 -29.95
C HIS A 66 31.97 12.77 -30.84
N GLU A 67 32.56 13.95 -30.65
CA GLU A 67 32.25 15.17 -31.43
C GLU A 67 32.54 15.00 -32.94
N ASN A 68 33.47 14.12 -33.27
CA ASN A 68 33.83 13.73 -34.64
C ASN A 68 32.87 12.68 -35.26
N GLY A 69 31.84 12.25 -34.53
CA GLY A 69 30.83 11.29 -34.99
C GLY A 69 31.22 9.81 -34.85
N LEU A 70 32.46 9.50 -34.45
CA LEU A 70 32.88 8.13 -34.16
C LEU A 70 32.17 7.61 -32.91
N GLU A 71 31.79 6.33 -32.92
CA GLU A 71 31.20 5.68 -31.75
C GLU A 71 32.21 5.57 -30.61
N LYS A 72 31.73 5.60 -29.36
CA LYS A 72 32.58 5.42 -28.17
C LYS A 72 32.84 3.94 -27.83
N CYS A 73 32.12 3.01 -28.49
CA CYS A 73 32.21 1.58 -28.25
C CYS A 73 33.43 0.95 -28.91
#